data_AF-A0A6I0E0J3-F1
#
_entry.id   AF-A0A6I0E0J3-F1
#
_cell.length_a   1.000
_cell.length_b   1.000
_cell.length_c   1.000
_cell.angle_alpha   90.00
_cell.angle_beta   90.00
_cell.angle_gamma   90.00
#
_symmetry.space_group_name_H-M   'P 1'
#
loop_
_entity.id
_entity.type
_entity.pdbx_description
1 polymer ?
#
loop_
_entity_poly.entity_id
_entity_poly.type
_entity_poly.pdbx_seq_one_letter_code
_entity_poly.pdbx_strand_id
1 'polypeptide(L)'
;DANKFVEYFFAVDPYKARKNDFNVWSVEVVSQESGIANPNKNFFPKNPLETTYNTFGVDRYVLSNNDWAVRDYAGAAPYDFIVILLNSTKYGGGGIYNLYITAGARSDYNDYVFVHEMGHHIAGLADEYYQSHVAYDPVSTSVEPWEFNVTALLNPEKLKWKDIATPGIPIPTPWNKAEYEKSTSNKSKLLENDPYVGKVGAFEGANYLSNGMYRPEVDCIMFSKSLRFCKVCERGLNQVIDLYCK
;
A
#
# COMPACT_ATOMS: atom_id res chain seq x y z
N ASP A 1 -1.27 -6.37 -20.06
CA ASP A 1 -1.07 -6.11 -18.63
C ASP A 1 -1.14 -4.61 -18.30
N ALA A 2 -0.29 -3.76 -18.87
CA ALA A 2 -0.29 -2.31 -18.58
C ALA A 2 -1.68 -1.63 -18.64
N ASN A 3 -2.43 -1.77 -19.75
CA ASN A 3 -3.78 -1.18 -19.87
C ASN A 3 -4.73 -1.60 -18.74
N LYS A 4 -4.69 -2.88 -18.34
CA LYS A 4 -5.52 -3.42 -17.26
C LYS A 4 -5.15 -2.80 -15.91
N PHE A 5 -3.87 -2.57 -15.67
CA PHE A 5 -3.40 -1.90 -14.45
C PHE A 5 -3.75 -0.41 -14.43
N VAL A 6 -3.73 0.25 -15.59
CA VAL A 6 -4.23 1.63 -15.73
C VAL A 6 -5.72 1.70 -15.41
N GLU A 7 -6.52 0.73 -15.86
CA GLU A 7 -7.93 0.61 -15.50
C GLU A 7 -8.12 0.41 -13.99
N TYR A 8 -7.33 -0.44 -13.36
CA TYR A 8 -7.35 -0.64 -11.90
C TYR A 8 -6.97 0.64 -11.14
N PHE A 9 -5.94 1.35 -11.58
CA PHE A 9 -5.51 2.61 -10.96
C PHE A 9 -6.66 3.61 -10.93
N PHE A 10 -7.26 3.86 -12.10
CA PHE A 10 -8.30 4.86 -12.28
C PHE A 10 -9.71 4.36 -11.94
N ALA A 11 -9.83 3.17 -11.35
CA ALA A 11 -11.08 2.69 -10.76
C ALA A 11 -11.26 3.13 -9.30
N VAL A 12 -10.18 3.53 -8.62
CA VAL A 12 -10.16 3.85 -7.19
C VAL A 12 -9.93 5.35 -6.97
N ASP A 13 -10.72 5.96 -6.10
CA ASP A 13 -10.51 7.37 -5.70
C ASP A 13 -9.33 7.49 -4.72
N PRO A 14 -8.54 8.59 -4.78
CA PRO A 14 -8.78 9.80 -5.56
C PRO A 14 -8.22 9.74 -6.99
N TYR A 15 -7.53 8.66 -7.38
CA TYR A 15 -6.92 8.55 -8.71
C TYR A 15 -7.96 8.64 -9.82
N LYS A 16 -9.12 8.00 -9.64
CA LYS A 16 -10.26 8.07 -10.58
C LYS A 16 -10.70 9.52 -10.83
N ALA A 17 -11.01 10.28 -9.78
CA ALA A 17 -11.43 11.68 -9.90
C ALA A 17 -10.35 12.56 -10.55
N ARG A 18 -9.08 12.19 -10.39
CA ARG A 18 -7.92 12.94 -10.85
C ARG A 18 -7.20 12.33 -12.04
N LYS A 19 -7.91 11.52 -12.84
CA LYS A 19 -7.33 10.83 -14.00
C LYS A 19 -6.61 11.77 -14.96
N ASN A 20 -7.09 13.00 -15.12
CA ASN A 20 -6.52 13.98 -16.04
C ASN A 20 -5.20 14.60 -15.55
N ASP A 21 -4.84 14.37 -14.28
CA ASP A 21 -3.60 14.89 -13.70
C ASP A 21 -2.40 13.94 -13.93
N PHE A 22 -2.65 12.77 -14.55
CA PHE A 22 -1.64 11.74 -14.78
C PHE A 22 -1.35 11.53 -16.26
N ASN A 23 -0.07 11.49 -16.59
CA ASN A 23 0.43 10.89 -17.83
C ASN A 23 0.90 9.46 -17.53
N VAL A 24 0.61 8.51 -18.41
CA VAL A 24 1.04 7.11 -18.26
C VAL A 24 1.83 6.67 -19.48
N TRP A 25 3.03 6.18 -19.24
CA TRP A 25 3.91 5.59 -20.25
C TRP A 25 4.11 4.11 -19.97
N SER A 26 4.13 3.29 -21.02
CA SER A 26 4.54 1.90 -20.93
C SER A 26 5.93 1.78 -21.54
N VAL A 27 6.91 1.33 -20.75
CA VAL A 27 8.26 1.01 -21.22
C VAL A 27 8.39 -0.50 -21.31
N GLU A 28 8.56 -1.02 -22.53
CA GLU A 28 8.72 -2.45 -22.76
C GLU A 28 10.19 -2.87 -22.59
N VAL A 29 10.48 -3.54 -21.48
CA VAL A 29 11.80 -4.08 -21.18
C VAL A 29 11.83 -5.57 -21.52
N VAL A 30 12.66 -5.96 -22.49
CA VAL A 30 12.75 -7.34 -22.96
C VAL A 30 13.55 -8.21 -21.99
N SER A 31 12.90 -9.22 -21.40
CA SER A 31 13.56 -10.29 -20.65
C SER A 31 13.97 -11.45 -21.56
N GLN A 32 15.20 -11.96 -21.38
CA GLN A 32 15.67 -13.14 -22.12
C GLN A 32 14.93 -14.41 -21.73
N GLU A 33 14.50 -14.50 -20.46
CA GLU A 33 13.79 -15.64 -19.91
C GLU A 33 12.48 -15.18 -19.24
N SER A 34 11.42 -15.98 -19.36
CA SER A 34 10.12 -15.65 -18.77
C SER A 34 10.10 -15.95 -17.27
N GLY A 35 9.69 -14.97 -16.46
CA GLY A 35 9.44 -15.12 -15.03
C GLY A 35 10.29 -14.20 -14.17
N ILE A 36 10.13 -14.35 -12.85
CA ILE A 36 10.84 -13.57 -11.82
C ILE A 36 11.59 -14.54 -10.92
N ALA A 37 12.78 -14.16 -10.45
CA ALA A 37 13.58 -15.01 -9.58
C ALA A 37 12.83 -15.37 -8.29
N ASN A 38 12.95 -16.63 -7.88
CA ASN A 38 12.36 -17.17 -6.67
C ASN A 38 13.34 -18.18 -6.03
N PRO A 39 14.24 -17.68 -5.15
CA PRO A 39 15.20 -18.51 -4.43
C PRO A 39 14.61 -19.74 -3.73
N ASN A 40 13.44 -19.62 -3.09
CA ASN A 40 12.77 -20.73 -2.41
C ASN A 40 12.35 -21.88 -3.35
N LYS A 41 12.29 -21.62 -4.66
CA LYS A 41 11.99 -22.63 -5.70
C LYS A 41 13.20 -22.98 -6.56
N ASN A 42 14.40 -22.51 -6.20
CA ASN A 42 15.61 -22.67 -7.01
C ASN A 42 15.42 -22.23 -8.48
N PHE A 43 14.67 -21.13 -8.69
CA PHE A 43 14.31 -20.60 -10.01
C PHE A 43 14.90 -19.20 -10.20
N PHE A 44 15.79 -19.03 -11.18
CA PHE A 44 16.57 -17.80 -11.36
C PHE A 44 16.61 -17.38 -12.84
N PRO A 45 15.46 -17.00 -13.44
CA PRO A 45 15.44 -16.56 -14.82
C PRO A 45 16.19 -15.24 -14.98
N LYS A 46 16.89 -15.10 -16.10
CA LYS A 46 17.54 -13.84 -16.48
C LYS A 46 16.50 -12.78 -16.82
N ASN A 47 16.18 -11.95 -15.82
CA ASN A 47 15.33 -10.77 -15.98
C ASN A 47 16.18 -9.48 -15.84
N PRO A 48 15.99 -8.48 -16.70
CA PRO A 48 16.88 -7.33 -16.88
C PRO A 48 16.82 -6.32 -15.73
N LEU A 49 15.77 -6.38 -14.91
CA LEU A 49 15.61 -5.53 -13.73
C LEU A 49 16.06 -6.23 -12.44
N GLU A 50 16.62 -7.43 -12.50
CA GLU A 50 17.08 -8.21 -11.33
C GLU A 50 16.06 -8.28 -10.19
N THR A 51 14.78 -8.40 -10.56
CA THR A 51 13.68 -8.56 -9.61
C THR A 51 13.67 -9.99 -9.05
N THR A 52 13.43 -10.10 -7.73
CA THR A 52 13.38 -11.39 -7.04
C THR A 52 12.32 -11.40 -5.94
N TYR A 53 11.58 -12.51 -5.83
CA TYR A 53 10.84 -12.84 -4.61
C TYR A 53 11.80 -13.13 -3.46
N ASN A 54 11.27 -13.20 -2.24
CA ASN A 54 12.00 -13.53 -1.02
C ASN A 54 12.98 -12.45 -0.57
N THR A 55 12.74 -11.20 -0.96
CA THR A 55 13.53 -10.07 -0.47
C THR A 55 13.47 -10.01 1.06
N PHE A 56 14.63 -9.91 1.69
CA PHE A 56 14.80 -9.97 3.15
C PHE A 56 14.17 -11.19 3.83
N GLY A 57 14.03 -12.31 3.12
CA GLY A 57 13.44 -13.54 3.65
C GLY A 57 11.91 -13.57 3.67
N VAL A 58 11.23 -12.55 3.15
CA VAL A 58 9.76 -12.50 3.09
C VAL A 58 9.28 -13.06 1.74
N ASP A 59 8.62 -14.22 1.76
CA ASP A 59 8.31 -15.01 0.55
C ASP A 59 7.63 -14.23 -0.59
N ARG A 60 6.78 -13.28 -0.24
CA ARG A 60 5.95 -12.51 -1.17
C ARG A 60 6.52 -11.13 -1.50
N TYR A 61 7.59 -10.71 -0.83
CA TYR A 61 8.18 -9.40 -1.05
C TYR A 61 9.10 -9.44 -2.25
N VAL A 62 8.88 -8.52 -3.20
CA VAL A 62 9.61 -8.45 -4.46
C VAL A 62 10.21 -7.06 -4.63
N LEU A 63 11.53 -6.99 -4.71
CA LEU A 63 12.27 -5.79 -5.11
C LEU A 63 13.22 -6.13 -6.27
N SER A 64 13.67 -5.08 -6.96
CA SER A 64 14.85 -5.11 -7.83
C SER A 64 16.11 -4.96 -7.00
N ASN A 65 17.13 -5.78 -7.30
CA ASN A 65 18.49 -5.61 -6.75
C ASN A 65 19.37 -4.65 -7.59
N ASN A 66 18.83 -4.07 -8.66
CA ASN A 66 19.57 -3.23 -9.60
C ASN A 66 18.78 -1.96 -9.95
N ASP A 67 18.79 -0.99 -9.03
CA ASP A 67 18.09 0.28 -9.21
C ASP A 67 18.63 1.07 -10.42
N TRP A 68 19.93 0.97 -10.71
CA TRP A 68 20.52 1.59 -11.90
C TRP A 68 19.84 1.13 -13.19
N ALA A 69 19.66 -0.19 -13.36
CA ALA A 69 18.94 -0.72 -14.52
C ALA A 69 17.48 -0.24 -14.55
N VAL A 70 16.79 -0.21 -13.40
CA VAL A 70 15.42 0.32 -13.32
C VAL A 70 15.37 1.78 -13.81
N ARG A 71 16.29 2.63 -13.35
CA ARG A 71 16.36 4.05 -13.74
C ARG A 71 16.74 4.24 -15.21
N ASP A 72 17.68 3.45 -15.72
CA ASP A 72 18.10 3.50 -17.12
C ASP A 72 16.94 3.20 -18.08
N TYR A 73 16.17 2.13 -17.80
CA TYR A 73 14.99 1.82 -18.60
C TYR A 73 13.87 2.83 -18.41
N ALA A 74 13.56 3.23 -17.18
CA ALA A 74 12.52 4.22 -16.89
C ALA A 74 12.79 5.57 -17.59
N GLY A 75 14.07 5.95 -17.72
CA GLY A 75 14.51 7.17 -18.42
C GLY A 75 14.15 7.23 -19.92
N ALA A 76 13.61 6.15 -20.50
CA ALA A 76 13.06 6.17 -21.85
C ALA A 76 11.79 7.04 -21.99
N ALA A 77 11.16 7.43 -20.88
CA ALA A 77 10.03 8.36 -20.85
C ALA A 77 10.17 9.35 -19.68
N PRO A 78 9.56 10.55 -19.75
CA PRO A 78 9.43 11.42 -18.58
C PRO A 78 8.61 10.71 -17.50
N TYR A 79 9.12 10.66 -16.26
CA TYR A 79 8.45 9.99 -15.16
C TYR A 79 8.68 10.68 -13.81
N ASP A 80 7.69 10.57 -12.93
CA ASP A 80 7.79 10.88 -11.50
C ASP A 80 7.68 9.60 -10.65
N PHE A 81 6.84 8.66 -11.08
CA PHE A 81 6.54 7.40 -10.39
C PHE A 81 6.83 6.20 -11.28
N ILE A 82 7.41 5.14 -10.72
CA ILE A 82 7.81 3.92 -11.45
C ILE A 82 6.97 2.72 -10.97
N VAL A 83 6.42 1.99 -11.93
CA VAL A 83 5.70 0.73 -11.70
C VAL A 83 6.40 -0.40 -12.43
N ILE A 84 6.77 -1.46 -11.71
CA ILE A 84 7.34 -2.69 -12.29
C ILE A 84 6.27 -3.79 -12.28
N LEU A 85 5.75 -4.13 -13.46
CA LEU A 85 4.82 -5.23 -13.61
C LEU A 85 5.57 -6.56 -13.76
N LEU A 86 5.37 -7.45 -12.80
CA LEU A 86 6.05 -8.73 -12.72
C LEU A 86 5.31 -9.78 -13.55
N ASN A 87 5.97 -10.40 -14.54
CA ASN A 87 5.41 -11.53 -15.28
C ASN A 87 5.34 -12.79 -14.38
N SER A 88 4.35 -12.82 -13.49
CA SER A 88 4.16 -13.85 -12.48
C SER A 88 2.68 -13.97 -12.08
N THR A 89 2.25 -15.20 -11.81
CA THR A 89 0.95 -15.52 -11.20
C THR A 89 1.01 -15.57 -9.68
N LYS A 90 2.22 -15.63 -9.09
CA LYS A 90 2.41 -15.68 -7.63
C LYS A 90 2.05 -14.32 -7.04
N TYR A 91 1.20 -14.33 -6.02
CA TYR A 91 0.90 -13.14 -5.23
C TYR A 91 2.18 -12.60 -4.58
N GLY A 92 2.41 -11.30 -4.75
CA GLY A 92 3.55 -10.58 -4.22
C GLY A 92 3.78 -9.27 -4.94
N GLY A 93 4.61 -8.45 -4.33
CA GLY A 93 4.83 -7.07 -4.71
C GLY A 93 5.59 -6.34 -3.62
N GLY A 94 5.58 -5.02 -3.70
CA GLY A 94 6.13 -4.12 -2.70
C GLY A 94 6.14 -2.68 -3.21
N GLY A 95 6.04 -1.72 -2.30
CA GLY A 95 6.00 -0.31 -2.63
C GLY A 95 6.79 0.50 -1.62
N ILE A 96 7.66 1.37 -2.13
CA ILE A 96 8.46 2.27 -1.30
C ILE A 96 8.29 3.69 -1.83
N TYR A 97 8.05 4.62 -0.90
CA TYR A 97 7.85 6.03 -1.19
C TYR A 97 9.00 6.59 -2.06
N ASN A 98 8.65 7.18 -3.20
CA ASN A 98 9.57 7.76 -4.20
C ASN A 98 10.66 6.81 -4.79
N LEU A 99 10.56 5.50 -4.56
CA LEU A 99 11.43 4.51 -5.21
C LEU A 99 10.76 3.94 -6.47
N TYR A 100 9.92 2.92 -6.28
CA TYR A 100 9.05 2.29 -7.28
C TYR A 100 8.05 1.37 -6.55
N ILE A 101 7.11 0.79 -7.30
CA ILE A 101 6.36 -0.40 -6.87
C ILE A 101 6.65 -1.62 -7.73
N THR A 102 6.40 -2.80 -7.17
CA THR A 102 6.31 -4.06 -7.92
C THR A 102 4.94 -4.71 -7.70
N ALA A 103 4.39 -5.34 -8.73
CA ALA A 103 3.13 -6.08 -8.61
C ALA A 103 3.08 -7.28 -9.55
N GLY A 104 2.67 -8.44 -9.02
CA GLY A 104 2.40 -9.66 -9.79
C GLY A 104 1.31 -9.44 -10.84
N ALA A 105 1.66 -9.31 -12.12
CA ALA A 105 0.75 -8.92 -13.19
C ALA A 105 -0.45 -9.87 -13.37
N ARG A 106 -0.28 -11.15 -13.03
CA ARG A 106 -1.28 -12.22 -13.25
C ARG A 106 -1.69 -12.93 -11.97
N SER A 107 -1.51 -12.29 -10.82
CA SER A 107 -2.02 -12.77 -9.53
C SER A 107 -3.51 -12.47 -9.39
N ASP A 108 -4.24 -13.31 -8.63
CA ASP A 108 -5.68 -13.13 -8.35
C ASP A 108 -6.04 -11.83 -7.62
N TYR A 109 -5.06 -11.16 -6.99
CA TYR A 109 -5.26 -9.91 -6.24
C TYR A 109 -4.42 -8.75 -6.82
N ASN A 110 -4.15 -8.79 -8.12
CA ASN A 110 -3.25 -7.84 -8.77
C ASN A 110 -3.79 -6.39 -8.76
N ASP A 111 -5.11 -6.21 -8.79
CA ASP A 111 -5.80 -4.93 -8.62
C ASP A 111 -5.53 -4.32 -7.25
N TYR A 112 -5.79 -5.09 -6.19
CA TYR A 112 -5.57 -4.68 -4.82
C TYR A 112 -4.11 -4.35 -4.55
N VAL A 113 -3.19 -5.28 -4.84
CA VAL A 113 -1.77 -5.10 -4.54
C VAL A 113 -1.27 -3.83 -5.23
N PHE A 114 -1.58 -3.68 -6.51
CA PHE A 114 -1.13 -2.53 -7.27
C PHE A 114 -1.58 -1.19 -6.67
N VAL A 115 -2.88 -1.01 -6.40
CA VAL A 115 -3.39 0.26 -5.87
C VAL A 115 -2.90 0.51 -4.44
N HIS A 116 -2.75 -0.56 -3.64
CA HIS A 116 -2.14 -0.51 -2.32
C HIS A 116 -0.69 -0.02 -2.39
N GLU A 117 0.16 -0.65 -3.21
CA GLU A 117 1.56 -0.26 -3.35
C GLU A 117 1.70 1.18 -3.89
N MET A 118 0.81 1.61 -4.79
CA MET A 118 0.78 3.00 -5.27
C MET A 118 0.52 3.99 -4.14
N GLY A 119 -0.23 3.61 -3.11
CA GLY A 119 -0.42 4.41 -1.89
C GLY A 119 0.88 4.69 -1.14
N HIS A 120 1.72 3.67 -0.97
CA HIS A 120 3.08 3.84 -0.43
C HIS A 120 3.93 4.72 -1.34
N HIS A 121 3.92 4.42 -2.64
CA HIS A 121 4.84 5.04 -3.59
C HIS A 121 4.56 6.52 -3.83
N ILE A 122 3.29 6.90 -3.98
CA ILE A 122 2.88 8.28 -4.25
C ILE A 122 2.94 9.12 -2.99
N ALA A 123 2.32 8.68 -1.89
CA ALA A 123 2.07 9.54 -0.74
C ALA A 123 2.77 9.08 0.54
N GLY A 124 3.55 8.00 0.51
CA GLY A 124 4.22 7.50 1.71
C GLY A 124 3.24 7.06 2.77
N LEU A 125 2.08 6.50 2.37
CA LEU A 125 1.15 5.90 3.31
C LEU A 125 1.86 4.77 4.06
N ALA A 126 1.57 4.61 5.35
CA ALA A 126 1.94 3.41 6.08
C ALA A 126 0.92 2.30 5.85
N ASP A 127 1.34 1.07 6.08
CA ASP A 127 0.41 -0.04 6.23
C ASP A 127 -0.46 0.16 7.47
N GLU A 128 -1.77 -0.01 7.30
CA GLU A 128 -2.73 0.07 8.39
C GLU A 128 -2.98 -1.30 9.02
N TYR A 129 -2.56 -2.41 8.39
CA TYR A 129 -2.69 -3.75 8.97
C TYR A 129 -1.62 -4.05 10.03
N TYR A 130 -1.93 -4.99 10.91
CA TYR A 130 -1.10 -5.31 12.08
C TYR A 130 -0.82 -6.81 12.29
N GLN A 131 -1.37 -7.70 11.46
CA GLN A 131 -1.25 -9.17 11.61
C GLN A 131 -0.29 -9.82 10.58
N SER A 132 0.47 -9.02 9.85
CA SER A 132 1.39 -9.48 8.81
C SER A 132 2.77 -9.81 9.37
N HIS A 133 3.43 -10.77 8.75
CA HIS A 133 4.86 -10.97 8.94
C HIS A 133 5.65 -9.98 8.09
N VAL A 134 6.57 -9.23 8.71
CA VAL A 134 7.48 -8.26 8.07
C VAL A 134 8.94 -8.58 8.41
N ALA A 135 9.87 -8.11 7.59
CA ALA A 135 11.32 -8.28 7.81
C ALA A 135 11.96 -7.19 8.68
N TYR A 136 11.20 -6.17 9.08
CA TYR A 136 11.70 -4.98 9.76
C TYR A 136 11.50 -5.06 11.27
N ASP A 137 12.33 -4.31 12.00
CA ASP A 137 12.14 -4.11 13.43
C ASP A 137 10.80 -3.41 13.70
N PRO A 138 10.15 -3.72 14.83
CA PRO A 138 8.90 -3.06 15.21
C PRO A 138 9.12 -1.56 15.35
N VAL A 139 8.19 -0.78 14.80
CA VAL A 139 8.19 0.68 14.90
C VAL A 139 8.08 1.08 16.38
N SER A 140 8.81 2.12 16.79
CA SER A 140 8.70 2.61 18.17
C SER A 140 7.34 3.24 18.42
N THR A 141 6.66 2.84 19.50
CA THR A 141 5.44 3.51 19.99
C THR A 141 5.73 4.76 20.83
N SER A 142 7.00 5.09 21.06
CA SER A 142 7.40 6.32 21.75
C SER A 142 7.63 7.51 20.82
N VAL A 143 7.58 7.29 19.50
CA VAL A 143 7.82 8.31 18.47
C VAL A 143 6.62 8.36 17.55
N GLU A 144 6.16 9.58 17.25
CA GLU A 144 5.08 9.78 16.29
C GLU A 144 5.61 9.47 14.87
N PRO A 145 4.96 8.58 14.10
CA PRO A 145 5.35 8.30 12.72
C PRO A 145 5.30 9.57 11.85
N TRP A 146 5.96 9.59 10.71
CA TRP A 146 5.84 10.72 9.78
C TRP A 146 4.66 10.52 8.82
N GLU A 147 4.29 9.27 8.55
CA GLU A 147 3.18 8.86 7.72
C GLU A 147 1.86 9.38 8.31
N PHE A 148 1.04 10.00 7.49
CA PHE A 148 -0.13 10.74 7.98
C PHE A 148 -1.36 9.86 8.27
N ASN A 149 -1.38 8.61 7.80
CA ASN A 149 -2.49 7.66 7.99
C ASN A 149 -2.31 6.70 9.18
N VAL A 150 -1.25 6.87 9.98
CA VAL A 150 -1.07 6.16 11.24
C VAL A 150 -0.56 7.09 12.34
N THR A 151 -0.84 6.75 13.59
CA THR A 151 -0.38 7.53 14.76
C THR A 151 -0.02 6.64 15.93
N ALA A 152 1.01 7.03 16.68
CA ALA A 152 1.32 6.45 18.00
C ALA A 152 0.39 7.00 19.10
N LEU A 153 -0.42 8.01 18.77
CA LEU A 153 -1.37 8.68 19.66
C LEU A 153 -0.72 9.20 20.95
N LEU A 154 0.50 9.74 20.85
CA LEU A 154 1.24 10.28 22.01
C LEU A 154 0.46 11.40 22.73
N ASN A 155 -0.42 12.10 22.01
CA ASN A 155 -1.35 13.07 22.56
C ASN A 155 -2.72 12.97 21.85
N PRO A 156 -3.76 12.42 22.50
CA PRO A 156 -5.11 12.30 21.92
C PRO A 156 -5.74 13.61 21.46
N GLU A 157 -5.38 14.75 22.08
CA GLU A 157 -5.87 16.08 21.67
C GLU A 157 -5.22 16.57 20.37
N LYS A 158 -4.07 16.01 20.01
CA LYS A 158 -3.30 16.33 18.79
C LYS A 158 -3.33 15.19 17.77
N LEU A 159 -4.45 14.48 17.67
CA LEU A 159 -4.66 13.49 16.62
C LEU A 159 -4.35 14.10 15.24
N LYS A 160 -3.56 13.40 14.42
CA LYS A 160 -3.07 13.92 13.12
C LYS A 160 -4.17 14.39 12.16
N TRP A 161 -5.33 13.75 12.21
CA TRP A 161 -6.49 14.06 11.39
C TRP A 161 -7.68 14.59 12.21
N LYS A 162 -7.38 15.27 13.33
CA LYS A 162 -8.40 15.81 14.25
C LYS A 162 -9.43 16.69 13.54
N ASP A 163 -9.01 17.45 12.54
CA ASP A 163 -9.84 18.39 11.77
C ASP A 163 -10.93 17.71 10.92
N ILE A 164 -10.74 16.43 10.56
CA ILE A 164 -11.72 15.62 9.83
C ILE A 164 -12.26 14.44 10.65
N ALA A 165 -11.90 14.34 11.93
CA ALA A 165 -12.42 13.33 12.83
C ALA A 165 -13.93 13.51 13.00
N THR A 166 -14.68 12.40 13.04
CA THR A 166 -16.14 12.46 13.20
C THR A 166 -16.47 13.02 14.58
N PRO A 167 -17.29 14.08 14.69
CA PRO A 167 -17.66 14.65 15.98
C PRO A 167 -18.35 13.62 16.89
N GLY A 168 -17.98 13.62 18.18
CA GLY A 168 -18.64 12.81 19.20
C GLY A 168 -18.19 11.36 19.31
N ILE A 169 -17.22 10.90 18.50
CA ILE A 169 -16.64 9.56 18.68
C ILE A 169 -15.50 9.59 19.71
N PRO A 170 -15.32 8.52 20.51
CA PRO A 170 -14.21 8.42 21.45
C PRO A 170 -12.86 8.25 20.73
N ILE A 171 -11.79 8.72 21.37
CA ILE A 171 -10.39 8.57 20.94
C ILE A 171 -9.59 8.00 22.13
N PRO A 172 -9.04 6.77 22.05
CA PRO A 172 -9.16 5.81 20.95
C PRO A 172 -10.60 5.39 20.64
N THR A 173 -10.86 5.06 19.38
CA THR A 173 -12.18 4.60 18.91
C THR A 173 -12.27 3.08 19.08
N PRO A 174 -13.25 2.56 19.85
CA PRO A 174 -13.45 1.13 19.99
C PRO A 174 -13.96 0.55 18.67
N TRP A 175 -13.54 -0.66 18.37
CA TRP A 175 -13.98 -1.43 17.20
C TRP A 175 -13.97 -2.91 17.53
N ASN A 176 -14.55 -3.73 16.65
CA ASN A 176 -14.68 -5.18 16.80
C ASN A 176 -13.33 -5.94 16.65
N LYS A 177 -12.27 -5.45 17.30
CA LYS A 177 -10.89 -5.98 17.22
C LYS A 177 -10.81 -7.44 17.68
N ALA A 178 -11.44 -7.76 18.81
CA ALA A 178 -11.39 -9.10 19.39
C ALA A 178 -12.06 -10.14 18.47
N GLU A 179 -13.20 -9.78 17.87
CA GLU A 179 -13.90 -10.59 16.87
C GLU A 179 -13.08 -10.71 15.59
N TYR A 180 -12.47 -9.61 15.12
CA TYR A 180 -11.60 -9.59 13.94
C TYR A 180 -10.39 -10.51 14.10
N GLU A 181 -9.75 -10.51 15.27
CA GLU A 181 -8.58 -11.33 15.57
C GLU A 181 -8.90 -12.83 15.68
N LYS A 182 -10.06 -13.17 16.26
CA LYS A 182 -10.54 -14.57 16.35
C LYS A 182 -11.00 -15.12 15.01
N SER A 183 -11.36 -14.25 14.07
CA SER A 183 -11.96 -14.65 12.82
C SER A 183 -10.93 -15.17 11.82
N THR A 184 -11.20 -16.34 11.24
CA THR A 184 -10.43 -16.95 10.14
C THR A 184 -11.07 -16.77 8.77
N SER A 185 -12.31 -16.25 8.71
CA SER A 185 -13.08 -16.05 7.48
C SER A 185 -14.04 -14.86 7.63
N ASN A 186 -14.53 -14.27 6.53
CA ASN A 186 -15.49 -13.15 6.59
C ASN A 186 -14.98 -11.89 7.33
N LYS A 187 -13.66 -11.66 7.35
CA LYS A 187 -13.08 -10.46 7.97
C LYS A 187 -13.64 -9.16 7.38
N SER A 188 -13.84 -9.09 6.07
CA SER A 188 -14.47 -7.92 5.42
C SER A 188 -15.85 -7.62 6.00
N LYS A 189 -16.69 -8.64 6.15
CA LYS A 189 -18.02 -8.52 6.73
C LYS A 189 -18.00 -8.05 8.19
N LEU A 190 -16.97 -8.41 8.97
CA LEU A 190 -16.82 -7.89 10.33
C LEU A 190 -16.52 -6.39 10.34
N LEU A 191 -15.69 -5.92 9.42
CA LEU A 191 -15.36 -4.50 9.26
C LEU A 191 -16.58 -3.71 8.76
N GLU A 192 -17.35 -4.27 7.82
CA GLU A 192 -18.58 -3.67 7.30
C GLU A 192 -19.68 -3.50 8.36
N ASN A 193 -19.74 -4.42 9.33
CA ASN A 193 -20.71 -4.39 10.43
C ASN A 193 -20.19 -3.68 11.70
N ASP A 194 -19.01 -3.05 11.64
CA ASP A 194 -18.48 -2.33 12.78
C ASP A 194 -19.34 -1.11 13.13
N PRO A 195 -19.61 -0.82 14.43
CA PRO A 195 -20.42 0.33 14.83
C PRO A 195 -19.91 1.69 14.32
N TYR A 196 -18.61 1.79 14.01
CA TYR A 196 -17.96 3.00 13.53
C TYR A 196 -17.55 2.92 12.06
N VAL A 197 -18.12 2.00 11.27
CA VAL A 197 -17.88 1.93 9.83
C VAL A 197 -18.14 3.29 9.15
N GLY A 198 -17.19 3.72 8.32
CA GLY A 198 -17.23 5.02 7.62
C GLY A 198 -17.04 6.26 8.50
N LYS A 199 -16.74 6.09 9.80
CA LYS A 199 -16.36 7.18 10.71
C LYS A 199 -14.86 7.31 10.78
N VAL A 200 -14.39 8.56 10.83
CA VAL A 200 -12.96 8.89 10.99
C VAL A 200 -12.65 9.03 12.47
N GLY A 201 -11.82 8.14 13.01
CA GLY A 201 -11.44 8.05 14.42
C GLY A 201 -10.00 7.57 14.62
N ALA A 202 -9.72 6.88 15.73
CA ALA A 202 -8.40 6.33 16.02
C ALA A 202 -8.54 4.86 16.44
N PHE A 203 -8.48 3.96 15.47
CA PHE A 203 -8.71 2.53 15.61
C PHE A 203 -7.40 1.81 15.91
N GLU A 204 -7.29 1.17 17.06
CA GLU A 204 -6.04 0.50 17.46
C GLU A 204 -5.73 -0.70 16.53
N GLY A 205 -4.45 -0.89 16.23
CA GLY A 205 -3.93 -1.89 15.31
C GLY A 205 -3.56 -1.25 13.99
N ALA A 206 -2.28 -0.94 13.82
CA ALA A 206 -1.72 -0.36 12.60
C ALA A 206 -0.20 -0.53 12.51
N ASN A 207 0.37 -0.33 11.33
CA ASN A 207 1.82 -0.33 11.10
C ASN A 207 2.52 -1.56 11.69
N TYR A 208 1.94 -2.73 11.44
CA TYR A 208 2.42 -4.04 11.92
C TYR A 208 2.34 -4.27 13.44
N LEU A 209 1.76 -3.33 14.19
CA LEU A 209 1.60 -3.38 15.64
C LEU A 209 0.14 -3.52 16.04
N SER A 210 -0.19 -4.61 16.75
CA SER A 210 -1.56 -4.82 17.24
C SER A 210 -1.95 -3.73 18.25
N ASN A 211 -1.02 -3.23 19.08
CA ASN A 211 -1.30 -2.27 20.14
C ASN A 211 -0.39 -1.04 20.05
N GLY A 212 -0.87 0.11 20.50
CA GLY A 212 -0.10 1.36 20.57
C GLY A 212 0.13 2.08 19.23
N MET A 213 -0.46 1.57 18.14
CA MET A 213 -0.57 2.26 16.86
C MET A 213 -2.03 2.29 16.42
N TYR A 214 -2.44 3.40 15.80
CA TYR A 214 -3.82 3.65 15.44
C TYR A 214 -3.95 4.09 13.98
N ARG A 215 -5.01 3.62 13.33
CA ARG A 215 -5.41 4.00 11.96
C ARG A 215 -6.70 4.84 11.97
N PRO A 216 -6.99 5.59 10.89
CA PRO A 216 -8.06 6.58 10.85
C PRO A 216 -9.47 6.04 10.65
N GLU A 217 -9.64 4.88 9.99
CA GLU A 217 -10.93 4.23 9.79
C GLU A 217 -10.83 2.75 10.09
N VAL A 218 -11.97 2.11 10.36
CA VAL A 218 -12.00 0.66 10.63
C VAL A 218 -11.43 -0.16 9.46
N ASP A 219 -11.56 0.35 8.23
CA ASP A 219 -11.13 -0.32 7.01
C ASP A 219 -10.69 0.68 5.93
N CYS A 220 -9.68 0.27 5.16
CA CYS A 220 -8.94 1.01 4.14
C CYS A 220 -8.23 -0.01 3.26
N ILE A 221 -7.87 0.35 2.03
CA ILE A 221 -7.01 -0.48 1.16
C ILE A 221 -5.62 -0.67 1.77
N MET A 222 -5.16 0.24 2.64
CA MET A 222 -3.94 0.08 3.41
C MET A 222 -4.09 -0.91 4.58
N PHE A 223 -5.32 -1.34 4.90
CA PHE A 223 -5.62 -2.28 5.98
C PHE A 223 -6.05 -3.66 5.44
N SER A 224 -6.95 -3.68 4.48
CA SER A 224 -7.56 -4.89 3.93
C SER A 224 -7.77 -4.76 2.42
N LYS A 225 -8.31 -5.80 1.79
CA LYS A 225 -8.54 -5.85 0.34
C LYS A 225 -9.81 -5.12 -0.12
N SER A 226 -10.17 -4.01 0.53
CA SER A 226 -11.45 -3.31 0.34
C SER A 226 -11.52 -2.38 -0.89
N LEU A 227 -10.42 -2.25 -1.65
CA LEU A 227 -10.32 -1.43 -2.87
C LEU A 227 -10.82 0.03 -2.71
N ARG A 228 -10.72 0.59 -1.50
CA ARG A 228 -11.05 1.99 -1.20
C ARG A 228 -10.04 2.56 -0.21
N PHE A 229 -9.58 3.79 -0.43
CA PHE A 229 -8.83 4.48 0.61
C PHE A 229 -9.79 4.99 1.70
N CYS A 230 -9.30 5.09 2.94
CA CYS A 230 -10.02 5.83 3.98
C CYS A 230 -9.91 7.35 3.72
N LYS A 231 -10.78 8.15 4.34
CA LYS A 231 -10.83 9.61 4.09
C LYS A 231 -9.50 10.32 4.37
N VAL A 232 -8.72 9.84 5.34
CA VAL A 232 -7.40 10.41 5.67
C VAL A 232 -6.38 10.07 4.57
N CYS A 233 -6.39 8.83 4.08
CA CYS A 233 -5.56 8.42 2.94
C CYS A 233 -5.93 9.20 1.68
N GLU A 234 -7.22 9.31 1.35
CA GLU A 234 -7.70 10.11 0.21
C GLU A 234 -7.26 11.58 0.33
N ARG A 235 -7.39 12.20 1.51
CA ARG A 235 -6.95 13.58 1.73
C ARG A 235 -5.45 13.74 1.48
N GLY A 236 -4.62 12.87 2.03
CA GLY A 236 -3.17 13.00 1.86
C GLY A 236 -2.69 12.66 0.45
N LEU A 237 -3.29 11.68 -0.22
CA LEU A 237 -3.09 11.45 -1.66
C LEU A 237 -3.50 12.68 -2.48
N ASN A 238 -4.60 13.34 -2.11
CA ASN A 238 -4.98 14.61 -2.70
C ASN A 238 -3.89 15.67 -2.55
N GLN A 239 -3.46 15.93 -1.32
CA GLN A 239 -2.42 16.91 -1.03
C GLN A 239 -1.11 16.63 -1.76
N VAL A 240 -0.66 15.38 -1.83
CA VAL A 240 0.63 15.05 -2.47
C VAL A 240 0.57 15.27 -3.98
N ILE A 241 -0.46 14.83 -4.66
CA ILE A 241 -0.59 15.02 -6.11
C ILE A 241 -0.73 16.51 -6.45
N ASP A 242 -1.39 17.32 -5.62
CA ASP A 242 -1.44 18.79 -5.80
C ASP A 242 -0.04 19.45 -5.73
N LEU A 243 0.96 18.78 -5.15
CA LEU A 243 2.35 19.26 -5.18
C LEU A 243 3.00 19.07 -6.56
N TYR A 244 2.61 18.04 -7.30
CA TYR A 244 3.16 17.69 -8.62
C TYR A 244 2.38 18.35 -9.76
N CYS A 245 1.07 18.53 -9.59
CA CYS A 245 0.15 19.01 -10.62
C CYS A 245 -0.24 20.47 -10.32
N LYS A 246 0.52 21.42 -10.86
CA LYS A 246 0.22 22.87 -10.80
C LYS A 246 -0.13 23.43 -12.16
#